data_AF-A0A8E6HS00-F1
#
_entry.id   AF-A0A8E6HS00-F1
#
_cell.length_a   1.000
_cell.length_b   1.000
_cell.length_c   1.000
_cell.angle_alpha   90.00
_cell.angle_beta   90.00
_cell.angle_gamma   90.00
#
_symmetry.space_group_name_H-M   'P 1'
#
loop_
_entity.id
_entity.type
_entity.pdbx_description
1 polymer ?
#
loop_
_entity_poly.entity_id
_entity_poly.type
_entity_poly.pdbx_seq_one_letter_code
_entity_poly.pdbx_strand_id
1 'polypeptide(L)'
;MATMNPIPTDLELGPGAKGRIGKAVELPILENFGMDSQIGPTYLGFWNVFAYITGGLFTFIWLAVMAAQVNWNPIAFAKYFFVLQIDPPPSFYGLSFPPLQQGGWWLITTFFLTISILAWFMFLLTRARTLGIKPYLAYGFTGAIILYLVIYIIRPMWMGDWS
;
A
#
# COMPACT_ATOMS: atom_id res chain seq x y z
N MET A 1 23.40 -23.22 13.64
CA MET A 1 24.47 -22.26 14.00
C MET A 1 24.37 -21.15 12.97
N ALA A 2 23.86 -19.98 13.39
CA ALA A 2 23.71 -18.83 12.51
C ALA A 2 25.09 -18.42 11.99
N THR A 3 25.38 -18.66 10.72
CA THR A 3 26.60 -18.15 10.10
C THR A 3 26.32 -16.69 9.78
N MET A 4 26.74 -15.78 10.66
CA MET A 4 26.77 -14.34 10.38
C MET A 4 27.74 -14.10 9.23
N ASN A 5 27.24 -14.24 8.00
CA ASN A 5 27.96 -13.84 6.81
C ASN A 5 28.05 -12.31 6.82
N PRO A 6 29.17 -11.73 6.35
CA PRO A 6 29.25 -10.29 6.20
C PRO A 6 28.06 -9.79 5.37
N ILE A 7 27.38 -8.75 5.88
CA ILE A 7 26.29 -8.04 5.22
C ILE A 7 26.67 -7.88 3.75
N PRO A 8 25.95 -8.51 2.81
CA PRO A 8 26.23 -8.32 1.40
C PRO A 8 26.08 -6.84 1.10
N THR A 9 27.21 -6.12 1.02
CA THR A 9 27.26 -4.83 0.36
C THR A 9 26.79 -5.10 -1.05
N ASP A 10 25.60 -4.60 -1.30
CA ASP A 10 24.77 -4.78 -2.45
C ASP A 10 25.56 -4.80 -3.75
N LEU A 11 25.10 -5.62 -4.72
CA LEU A 11 25.46 -5.51 -6.14
C LEU A 11 25.74 -4.04 -6.47
N GLU A 12 26.94 -3.73 -6.99
CA GLU A 12 27.28 -2.39 -7.42
C GLU A 12 26.22 -1.94 -8.42
N LEU A 13 25.27 -1.15 -7.91
CA LEU A 13 24.20 -0.64 -8.72
C LEU A 13 24.87 0.39 -9.63
N GLY A 14 24.86 0.10 -10.93
CA GLY A 14 25.31 1.03 -11.96
C GLY A 14 24.81 2.46 -11.69
N PRO A 15 25.45 3.47 -12.29
CA PRO A 15 25.43 4.88 -11.86
C PRO A 15 24.05 5.33 -11.37
N GLY A 16 23.84 5.24 -10.05
CA GLY A 16 22.48 5.20 -9.48
C GLY A 16 22.37 4.64 -8.06
N ALA A 17 23.48 4.29 -7.39
CA ALA A 17 23.52 3.87 -5.98
C ALA A 17 23.02 4.94 -4.96
N LYS A 18 22.48 6.06 -5.42
CA LYS A 18 21.89 7.11 -4.59
C LYS A 18 20.43 6.76 -4.25
N GLY A 19 20.05 6.88 -2.98
CA GLY A 19 18.66 6.72 -2.52
C GLY A 19 18.40 5.52 -1.61
N ARG A 20 19.41 4.71 -1.25
CA ARG A 20 19.25 3.76 -0.14
C ARG A 20 19.37 4.50 1.20
N ILE A 21 18.47 4.18 2.11
CA ILE A 21 18.44 4.75 3.46
C ILE A 21 18.39 3.63 4.51
N GLY A 22 18.82 3.97 5.72
CA GLY A 22 18.87 3.07 6.86
C GLY A 22 20.16 2.23 6.92
N LYS A 23 20.48 1.76 8.13
CA LYS A 23 21.51 0.74 8.34
C LYS A 23 20.82 -0.63 8.35
N ALA A 24 21.46 -1.64 7.78
CA ALA A 24 21.00 -3.02 7.89
C ALA A 24 20.95 -3.42 9.38
N VAL A 25 19.91 -4.14 9.76
CA VAL A 25 19.74 -4.72 11.09
C VAL A 25 19.65 -6.23 10.94
N GLU A 26 20.38 -6.96 11.78
CA GLU A 26 20.33 -8.42 11.81
C GLU A 26 19.33 -8.90 12.85
N LEU A 27 18.40 -9.75 12.42
CA LEU A 27 17.45 -10.46 13.27
C LEU A 27 17.70 -11.97 13.16
N PRO A 28 18.52 -12.56 14.04
CA PRO A 28 18.89 -13.98 13.98
C PRO A 28 17.69 -14.95 14.05
N ILE A 29 16.56 -14.49 14.58
CA ILE A 29 15.35 -15.31 14.67
C ILE A 29 14.77 -15.66 13.29
N LEU A 30 15.03 -14.85 12.26
CA LEU A 30 14.55 -15.10 10.89
C LEU A 30 15.21 -16.31 10.25
N GLU A 31 16.46 -16.60 10.61
CA GLU A 31 17.19 -17.78 10.11
C GLU A 31 16.56 -19.08 10.60
N ASN A 32 15.98 -19.09 11.80
CA ASN A 32 15.24 -20.24 12.31
C ASN A 32 14.02 -20.59 11.43
N PHE A 33 13.52 -19.62 10.65
CA PHE A 33 12.45 -19.79 9.67
C PHE A 33 12.96 -19.94 8.23
N GLY A 34 14.27 -20.05 8.01
CA GLY A 34 14.88 -20.18 6.69
C GLY A 34 14.89 -18.88 5.87
N MET A 35 14.71 -17.73 6.52
CA MET A 35 14.78 -16.41 5.89
C MET A 35 16.16 -15.78 6.13
N ASP A 36 16.51 -14.79 5.31
CA ASP A 36 17.70 -13.95 5.54
C ASP A 36 17.52 -13.16 6.85
N SER A 37 18.54 -13.13 7.72
CA SER A 37 18.53 -12.37 8.98
C SER A 37 18.62 -10.87 8.75
N GLN A 38 19.08 -10.44 7.57
CA GLN A 38 19.25 -9.04 7.24
C GLN A 38 17.93 -8.35 6.88
N ILE A 39 17.58 -7.30 7.62
CA ILE A 39 16.53 -6.35 7.25
C ILE A 39 17.16 -5.03 6.82
N GLY A 40 16.84 -4.62 5.59
CA GLY A 40 17.36 -3.39 4.98
C GLY A 40 18.82 -3.52 4.51
N PRO A 41 19.45 -2.43 4.05
CA PRO A 41 18.90 -1.08 3.82
C PRO A 41 17.82 -1.10 2.72
N THR A 42 16.94 -0.08 2.72
CA THR A 42 15.86 0.00 1.71
C THR A 42 16.05 1.18 0.79
N TYR A 43 15.58 1.06 -0.46
CA TYR A 43 15.58 2.15 -1.41
C TYR A 43 14.41 3.11 -1.14
N LEU A 44 14.68 4.42 -1.16
CA LEU A 44 13.69 5.48 -1.07
C LEU A 44 13.90 6.48 -2.21
N GLY A 45 12.90 6.59 -3.08
CA GLY A 45 12.84 7.50 -4.21
C GLY A 45 11.45 8.12 -4.34
N PHE A 46 11.22 8.86 -5.42
CA PHE A 46 9.96 9.59 -5.59
C PHE A 46 8.73 8.67 -5.57
N TRP A 47 8.71 7.61 -6.38
CA TRP A 47 7.52 6.76 -6.56
C TRP A 47 7.11 6.00 -5.31
N ASN A 48 8.05 5.44 -4.55
CA ASN A 48 7.68 4.73 -3.33
C ASN A 48 7.38 5.67 -2.17
N VAL A 49 8.04 6.84 -2.05
CA VAL A 49 7.63 7.87 -1.08
C VAL A 49 6.21 8.34 -1.38
N PHE A 50 5.90 8.60 -2.64
CA PHE A 50 4.56 9.02 -3.05
C PHE A 50 3.52 7.92 -2.75
N ALA A 51 3.85 6.65 -2.99
CA ALA A 51 3.03 5.52 -2.58
C ALA A 51 2.84 5.46 -1.05
N TYR A 52 3.90 5.61 -0.25
CA TYR A 52 3.79 5.60 1.21
C TYR A 52 2.96 6.76 1.76
N ILE A 53 3.09 7.96 1.21
CA ILE A 53 2.30 9.12 1.63
C ILE A 53 0.82 8.88 1.32
N THR A 54 0.50 8.48 0.10
CA THR A 54 -0.90 8.28 -0.32
C THR A 54 -1.53 7.05 0.34
N GLY A 55 -0.80 5.96 0.49
CA GLY A 55 -1.22 4.79 1.26
C GLY A 55 -1.38 5.11 2.74
N GLY A 56 -0.48 5.91 3.32
CA GLY A 56 -0.59 6.40 4.69
C GLY A 56 -1.80 7.30 4.90
N LEU A 57 -2.11 8.18 3.96
CA LEU A 57 -3.34 9.01 3.98
C LEU A 57 -4.60 8.13 3.91
N PHE A 58 -4.62 7.14 3.02
CA PHE A 58 -5.69 6.14 2.97
C PHE A 58 -5.88 5.46 4.33
N THR A 59 -4.81 4.90 4.91
CA THR A 59 -4.86 4.18 6.20
C THR A 59 -5.29 5.11 7.33
N PHE A 60 -4.79 6.35 7.36
CA PHE A 60 -5.15 7.33 8.38
C PHE A 60 -6.64 7.69 8.33
N ILE A 61 -7.16 8.04 7.14
CA ILE A 61 -8.58 8.35 6.97
C ILE A 61 -9.42 7.12 7.34
N TRP A 62 -8.99 5.93 6.91
CA TRP A 62 -9.70 4.69 7.18
C TRP A 62 -9.87 4.44 8.68
N LEU A 63 -8.76 4.52 9.44
CA LEU A 63 -8.76 4.37 10.90
C LEU A 63 -9.57 5.47 11.59
N ALA A 64 -9.45 6.72 11.13
CA ALA A 64 -10.14 7.86 11.75
C ALA A 64 -11.66 7.76 11.61
N VAL A 65 -12.16 7.34 10.45
CA VAL A 65 -13.61 7.15 10.22
C VAL A 65 -14.15 6.03 11.11
N MET A 66 -13.44 4.91 11.22
CA MET A 66 -13.85 3.81 12.11
C MET A 66 -13.77 4.20 13.60
N ALA A 67 -12.77 5.00 13.99
CA ALA A 67 -12.67 5.51 15.36
C ALA A 67 -13.84 6.45 15.68
N ALA A 68 -14.27 7.27 14.73
CA ALA A 68 -15.42 8.15 14.89
C ALA A 68 -16.74 7.37 15.08
N GLN A 69 -16.90 6.20 14.43
CA GLN A 69 -18.10 5.35 14.60
C GLN A 69 -18.29 4.85 16.05
N VAL A 70 -17.20 4.73 16.82
CA VAL A 70 -17.21 4.33 18.22
C VAL A 70 -16.92 5.48 19.18
N ASN A 71 -17.19 6.73 18.75
CA ASN A 71 -16.97 7.96 19.52
C ASN A 71 -15.55 8.06 20.11
N TRP A 72 -14.53 7.62 19.36
CA TRP A 72 -13.13 7.63 19.77
C TRP A 72 -12.81 6.81 21.03
N ASN A 73 -13.68 5.86 21.41
CA ASN A 73 -13.41 4.97 22.53
C ASN A 73 -12.44 3.86 22.10
N PRO A 74 -11.20 3.79 22.66
CA PRO A 74 -10.19 2.84 22.21
C PRO A 74 -10.55 1.38 22.56
N ILE A 75 -11.29 1.15 23.65
CA ILE A 75 -11.72 -0.19 24.06
C ILE A 75 -12.80 -0.69 23.09
N ALA A 76 -13.76 0.16 22.76
CA ALA A 76 -14.78 -0.17 21.77
C ALA A 76 -14.18 -0.37 20.38
N PHE A 77 -13.23 0.49 19.98
CA PHE A 77 -12.52 0.35 18.71
C PHE A 77 -11.81 -1.00 18.60
N ALA A 78 -11.05 -1.40 19.62
CA ALA A 78 -10.38 -2.70 19.63
C ALA A 78 -11.39 -3.88 19.62
N LYS A 79 -12.49 -3.76 20.37
CA LYS A 79 -13.55 -4.78 20.42
C LYS A 79 -14.24 -4.98 19.06
N TYR A 80 -14.51 -3.89 18.35
CA TYR A 80 -15.27 -3.91 17.09
C TYR A 80 -14.39 -3.81 15.84
N PHE A 81 -13.06 -3.82 15.98
CA PHE A 81 -12.11 -3.57 14.88
C PHE A 81 -12.38 -4.42 13.63
N PHE A 82 -12.77 -5.69 13.80
CA PHE A 82 -13.03 -6.63 12.69
C PHE A 82 -14.39 -6.44 12.01
N VAL A 83 -15.28 -5.63 12.57
CA VAL A 83 -16.65 -5.39 12.04
C VAL A 83 -16.85 -3.94 11.61
N LEU A 84 -16.07 -3.02 12.19
CA LEU A 84 -16.02 -1.63 11.74
C LEU A 84 -15.60 -1.57 10.26
N GLN A 85 -16.27 -0.72 9.50
CA GLN A 85 -16.04 -0.59 8.06
C GLN A 85 -16.36 0.82 7.60
N ILE A 86 -15.95 1.16 6.38
CA ILE A 86 -16.39 2.39 5.73
C ILE A 86 -17.34 1.97 4.63
N ASP A 87 -18.59 2.37 4.77
CA ASP A 87 -19.62 2.01 3.81
C ASP A 87 -19.48 2.84 2.53
N PRO A 88 -19.70 2.24 1.34
CA PRO A 88 -19.79 2.98 0.10
C PRO A 88 -20.99 3.94 0.11
N PRO A 89 -21.03 4.91 -0.82
CA PRO A 89 -22.18 5.78 -1.01
C PRO A 89 -23.50 4.98 -1.20
N PRO A 90 -24.61 5.42 -0.61
CA PRO A 90 -25.93 4.85 -0.92
C PRO A 90 -26.30 5.02 -2.41
N SER A 91 -27.07 4.07 -2.94
CA SER A 91 -27.40 3.97 -4.37
C SER A 91 -28.09 5.20 -4.99
N PHE A 92 -28.82 5.98 -4.19
CA PHE A 92 -29.49 7.19 -4.69
C PHE A 92 -28.51 8.28 -5.14
N TYR A 93 -27.25 8.22 -4.73
CA TYR A 93 -26.20 9.12 -5.23
C TYR A 93 -25.65 8.68 -6.60
N GLY A 94 -25.88 7.43 -7.03
CA GLY A 94 -25.30 6.87 -8.24
C GLY A 94 -23.78 7.05 -8.27
N LEU A 95 -23.26 7.69 -9.33
CA LEU A 95 -21.83 8.04 -9.45
C LEU A 95 -21.45 9.42 -8.89
N SER A 96 -22.37 10.14 -8.25
CA SER A 96 -22.12 11.48 -7.72
C SER A 96 -21.24 11.44 -6.47
N PHE A 97 -20.63 12.58 -6.13
CA PHE A 97 -19.89 12.72 -4.88
C PHE A 97 -20.85 13.06 -3.72
N PRO A 98 -21.07 12.16 -2.75
CA PRO A 98 -22.01 12.38 -1.65
C PRO A 98 -21.38 13.20 -0.52
N PRO A 99 -22.17 13.64 0.48
CA PRO A 99 -21.64 14.18 1.74
C PRO A 99 -20.66 13.22 2.41
N LEU A 100 -19.69 13.77 3.15
CA LEU A 100 -18.62 12.99 3.77
C LEU A 100 -19.12 11.83 4.65
N GLN A 101 -20.15 12.08 5.46
CA GLN A 101 -20.75 11.07 6.36
C GLN A 101 -21.60 10.02 5.63
N GLN A 102 -21.93 10.22 4.36
CA GLN A 102 -22.79 9.34 3.57
C GLN A 102 -22.01 8.65 2.43
N GLY A 103 -20.78 8.23 2.70
CA GLY A 103 -19.90 7.56 1.74
C GLY A 103 -18.89 8.46 1.03
N GLY A 104 -18.86 9.76 1.32
CA GLY A 104 -17.85 10.66 0.74
C GLY A 104 -16.44 10.29 1.19
N TRP A 105 -16.29 9.86 2.45
CA TRP A 105 -15.02 9.30 2.94
C TRP A 105 -14.58 8.06 2.19
N TRP A 106 -15.52 7.18 1.80
CA TRP A 106 -15.21 5.98 1.03
C TRP A 106 -14.55 6.33 -0.30
N LEU A 107 -15.11 7.28 -1.06
CA LEU A 107 -14.54 7.72 -2.33
C LEU A 107 -13.13 8.31 -2.17
N ILE A 108 -12.94 9.14 -1.14
CA ILE A 108 -11.62 9.74 -0.85
C ILE A 108 -10.60 8.66 -0.48
N THR A 109 -10.98 7.69 0.35
CA THR A 109 -10.10 6.58 0.73
C THR A 109 -9.74 5.71 -0.48
N THR A 110 -10.72 5.34 -1.31
CA THR A 110 -10.52 4.55 -2.53
C THR A 110 -9.62 5.29 -3.52
N PHE A 111 -9.77 6.60 -3.65
CA PHE A 111 -8.92 7.44 -4.50
C PHE A 111 -7.46 7.41 -4.05
N PHE A 112 -7.18 7.69 -2.77
CA PHE A 112 -5.81 7.67 -2.25
C PHE A 112 -5.18 6.27 -2.31
N LEU A 113 -5.96 5.22 -2.04
CA LEU A 113 -5.52 3.83 -2.20
C LEU A 113 -5.15 3.51 -3.66
N THR A 114 -5.99 3.92 -4.62
CA THR A 114 -5.74 3.73 -6.05
C THR A 114 -4.44 4.40 -6.47
N ILE A 115 -4.21 5.65 -6.05
CA ILE A 115 -2.96 6.37 -6.34
C ILE A 115 -1.77 5.64 -5.72
N SER A 116 -1.88 5.18 -4.47
CA SER A 116 -0.81 4.44 -3.80
C SER A 116 -0.42 3.17 -4.56
N ILE A 117 -1.42 2.40 -5.03
CA ILE A 117 -1.20 1.17 -5.81
C ILE A 117 -0.49 1.47 -7.14
N LEU A 118 -0.95 2.49 -7.88
CA LEU A 118 -0.35 2.87 -9.15
C LEU A 118 1.07 3.45 -8.97
N ALA A 119 1.30 4.23 -7.93
CA ALA A 119 2.62 4.73 -7.57
C ALA A 119 3.58 3.59 -7.21
N TRP A 120 3.09 2.58 -6.48
CA TRP A 120 3.85 1.38 -6.17
C TRP A 120 4.21 0.58 -7.43
N PHE A 121 3.28 0.46 -8.37
CA PHE A 121 3.56 -0.16 -9.67
C PHE A 121 4.67 0.58 -10.44
N MET A 122 4.62 1.92 -10.49
CA MET A 122 5.66 2.73 -11.09
C MET A 122 7.01 2.58 -10.39
N PHE A 123 7.01 2.43 -9.06
CA PHE A 123 8.20 2.10 -8.30
C PHE A 123 8.80 0.75 -8.74
N LEU A 124 8.00 -0.32 -8.84
CA LEU A 124 8.49 -1.65 -9.26
C LEU A 124 9.10 -1.61 -10.66
N LEU A 125 8.44 -0.91 -11.61
CA LEU A 125 8.93 -0.75 -12.97
C LEU A 125 10.26 0.01 -13.03
N THR A 126 10.33 1.17 -12.37
CA THR A 126 11.53 2.01 -12.38
C THR A 126 12.68 1.33 -11.66
N ARG A 127 12.40 0.62 -10.56
CA ARG A 127 13.44 -0.11 -9.82
C ARG A 127 14.05 -1.22 -10.65
N ALA A 128 13.24 -2.06 -11.29
CA ALA A 128 13.75 -3.10 -12.18
C ALA A 128 14.62 -2.52 -13.31
N ARG A 129 14.19 -1.41 -13.93
CA ARG A 129 14.97 -0.71 -14.96
C ARG A 129 16.32 -0.19 -14.43
N THR A 130 16.34 0.41 -13.24
CA THR A 130 17.60 0.89 -12.62
C THR A 130 18.56 -0.24 -12.28
N LEU A 131 18.03 -1.43 -11.98
CA LEU A 131 18.81 -2.63 -11.69
C LEU A 131 19.28 -3.36 -12.97
N GLY A 132 18.84 -2.93 -14.16
CA GLY A 132 19.12 -3.63 -15.41
C GLY A 132 18.40 -4.99 -15.55
N ILE A 133 17.41 -5.27 -14.71
CA ILE A 133 16.65 -6.53 -14.75
C ILE A 133 15.30 -6.35 -15.46
N LYS A 134 14.79 -7.43 -16.05
CA LYS A 134 13.46 -7.42 -16.67
C LYS A 134 12.38 -7.26 -15.59
N PRO A 135 11.38 -6.37 -15.78
CA PRO A 135 10.38 -6.03 -14.76
C PRO A 135 9.24 -7.06 -14.66
N TYR A 136 9.54 -8.37 -14.61
CA TYR A 136 8.51 -9.42 -14.55
C TYR A 136 7.62 -9.31 -13.31
N LEU A 137 8.17 -8.86 -12.17
CA LEU A 137 7.39 -8.63 -10.95
C LEU A 137 6.30 -7.57 -11.17
N ALA A 138 6.64 -6.46 -11.83
CA ALA A 138 5.67 -5.43 -12.14
C ALA A 138 4.58 -5.95 -13.10
N TYR A 139 4.97 -6.71 -14.12
CA TYR A 139 4.01 -7.34 -15.03
C TYR A 139 3.06 -8.30 -14.31
N GLY A 140 3.58 -9.16 -13.42
CA GLY A 140 2.74 -10.03 -12.60
C GLY A 140 1.78 -9.25 -11.70
N PHE A 141 2.24 -8.11 -11.14
CA PHE A 141 1.41 -7.26 -10.28
C PHE A 141 0.20 -6.65 -11.02
N THR A 142 0.26 -6.47 -12.34
CA THR A 142 -0.86 -5.93 -13.11
C THR A 142 -2.15 -6.74 -12.98
N GLY A 143 -2.07 -8.07 -12.80
CA GLY A 143 -3.25 -8.90 -12.57
C GLY A 143 -4.02 -8.51 -11.31
N ALA A 144 -3.29 -8.22 -10.22
CA ALA A 144 -3.89 -7.75 -8.97
C ALA A 144 -4.47 -6.33 -9.10
N ILE A 145 -3.76 -5.44 -9.82
CA ILE A 145 -4.24 -4.07 -10.10
C ILE A 145 -5.55 -4.13 -10.89
N ILE A 146 -5.63 -4.94 -11.93
CA ILE A 146 -6.84 -5.07 -12.75
C ILE A 146 -8.00 -5.59 -11.91
N LEU A 147 -7.81 -6.65 -11.12
CA LEU A 147 -8.85 -7.17 -10.24
C LEU A 147 -9.38 -6.10 -9.28
N TYR A 148 -8.47 -5.35 -8.65
CA TYR A 148 -8.82 -4.23 -7.78
C TYR A 148 -9.63 -3.16 -8.52
N LEU A 149 -9.14 -2.69 -9.68
CA LEU A 149 -9.82 -1.67 -10.48
C LEU A 149 -11.20 -2.16 -10.96
N VAL A 150 -11.33 -3.45 -11.30
CA VAL A 150 -12.61 -4.05 -11.68
C VAL A 150 -13.61 -3.96 -10.54
N ILE A 151 -13.23 -4.35 -9.33
CA ILE A 151 -14.12 -4.38 -8.17
C ILE A 151 -14.55 -2.97 -7.75
N TYR A 152 -13.60 -2.04 -7.65
CA TYR A 152 -13.83 -0.76 -6.98
C TYR A 152 -14.10 0.43 -7.91
N ILE A 153 -13.83 0.30 -9.22
CA ILE A 153 -13.95 1.42 -10.16
C ILE A 153 -14.74 1.00 -11.40
N ILE A 154 -14.25 0.04 -12.19
CA ILE A 154 -14.79 -0.27 -13.53
C ILE A 154 -16.21 -0.83 -13.42
N ARG A 155 -16.46 -1.83 -12.57
CA ARG A 155 -17.79 -2.42 -12.40
C ARG A 155 -18.80 -1.40 -11.83
N PRO A 156 -18.51 -0.66 -10.74
CA PRO A 156 -19.36 0.42 -10.25
C PRO A 156 -19.72 1.45 -11.34
N MET A 157 -18.72 1.92 -12.11
CA MET A 157 -18.93 2.86 -13.20
C MET A 157 -19.86 2.30 -14.30
N TRP A 158 -19.75 1.02 -14.64
CA TRP A 158 -20.64 0.38 -15.61
C TRP A 158 -22.06 0.18 -15.07
N MET A 159 -22.22 -0.03 -13.77
CA MET A 159 -23.53 -0.12 -13.11
C MET A 159 -24.17 1.26 -12.89
N GLY A 160 -23.41 2.34 -13.01
CA GLY A 160 -23.89 3.70 -12.76
C GLY A 160 -24.05 4.03 -11.27
N ASP A 161 -23.40 3.26 -10.39
CA ASP A 161 -23.56 3.35 -8.95
C ASP A 161 -22.28 2.92 -8.21
N TRP A 162 -21.93 3.63 -7.14
CA TRP A 162 -20.81 3.30 -6.23
C TRP A 162 -21.16 2.20 -5.21
N SER A 163 -22.43 1.86 -5.04
CA SER A 163 -22.90 0.87 -4.05
C SER A 163 -22.65 -0.60 -4.39
#